data_AF-A0A7Y2QB55-F1
#
_entry.id   AF-A0A7Y2QB55-F1
#
_cell.length_a   1.000
_cell.length_b   1.000
_cell.length_c   1.000
_cell.angle_alpha   90.00
_cell.angle_beta   90.00
_cell.angle_gamma   90.00
#
_symmetry.space_group_name_H-M   'P 1'
#
loop_
_entity.id
_entity.type
_entity.pdbx_description
1 polymer ?
#
loop_
_entity_poly.entity_id
_entity_poly.type
_entity_poly.pdbx_seq_one_letter_code
_entity_poly.pdbx_strand_id
1 'polypeptide(L)' 'MTLSSGEVRAIIGPVDEVLLADILATGASANELAEAWAWVNAEEALADEGRPLPTGRIARLVDLLDPGQENEL' A
#
# COMPACT_ATOMS: atom_id res chain seq x y z
N MET A 1 11.70 -6.03 -10.78
CA MET A 1 12.00 -7.02 -9.75
C MET A 1 10.72 -7.26 -8.97
N THR A 2 10.37 -8.51 -8.71
CA THR A 2 9.19 -8.86 -7.93
C THR A 2 9.46 -8.62 -6.46
N LEU A 3 8.49 -8.02 -5.77
CA LEU A 3 8.54 -7.75 -4.33
C LEU A 3 8.81 -9.03 -3.52
N SER A 4 9.70 -8.93 -2.53
CA SER A 4 10.01 -10.02 -1.61
C SER A 4 9.49 -9.75 -0.19
N SER A 5 9.33 -10.80 0.62
CA SER A 5 8.83 -10.66 2.00
C SER A 5 9.68 -9.76 2.89
N GLY A 6 11.00 -9.78 2.68
CA GLY A 6 11.93 -8.88 3.38
C GLY A 6 11.72 -7.41 3.00
N GLU A 7 11.48 -7.14 1.71
CA GLU A 7 11.19 -5.79 1.23
C GLU A 7 9.85 -5.27 1.74
N VAL A 8 8.82 -6.10 1.80
CA VAL A 8 7.53 -5.72 2.39
C VAL A 8 7.76 -5.21 3.81
N ARG A 9 8.40 -6.02 4.65
CA ARG A 9 8.67 -5.67 6.05
C ARG A 9 9.59 -4.47 6.22
N ALA A 10 10.50 -4.23 5.28
CA ALA A 10 11.35 -3.06 5.29
C ALA A 10 10.59 -1.76 4.96
N ILE A 11 9.53 -1.85 4.15
CA ILE A 11 8.75 -0.69 3.69
C ILE A 11 7.66 -0.32 4.70
N ILE A 12 6.82 -1.29 5.07
CA ILE A 12 5.62 -1.06 5.89
C ILE A 12 5.80 -1.51 7.35
N GLY A 13 6.93 -2.14 7.67
CA GLY A 13 7.20 -2.65 9.01
C GLY A 13 6.69 -4.08 9.25
N PRO A 14 6.64 -4.52 10.52
CA PRO A 14 6.18 -5.87 10.85
C PRO A 14 4.70 -6.04 10.50
N VAL A 15 4.43 -7.00 9.62
CA VAL A 15 3.08 -7.41 9.21
C VAL A 15 2.88 -8.90 9.37
N ASP A 16 1.61 -9.28 9.55
CA ASP A 16 1.18 -10.68 9.63
C ASP A 16 1.42 -11.43 8.31
N GLU A 17 1.56 -12.74 8.41
CA GLU A 17 1.83 -13.60 7.24
C GLU A 17 0.69 -13.59 6.22
N VAL A 18 -0.55 -13.33 6.65
CA VAL A 18 -1.71 -13.21 5.77
C VAL A 18 -1.59 -11.98 4.88
N LEU A 19 -1.42 -10.79 5.48
CA LEU A 19 -1.25 -9.54 4.73
C LEU A 19 -0.01 -9.59 3.82
N LEU A 20 1.07 -10.21 4.30
CA LEU A 20 2.26 -10.44 3.52
C LEU A 20 1.98 -11.28 2.26
N ALA A 21 1.22 -12.37 2.40
CA ALA A 21 0.85 -13.23 1.28
C ALA A 21 -0.04 -12.49 0.26
N ASP A 22 -1.02 -11.70 0.72
CA ASP A 22 -1.88 -10.88 -0.16
C ASP A 22 -1.07 -9.84 -0.93
N ILE A 23 -0.16 -9.11 -0.26
CA ILE A 23 0.73 -8.12 -0.90
C ILE A 23 1.60 -8.80 -1.97
N LEU A 24 2.18 -9.96 -1.67
CA LEU A 24 3.00 -10.70 -2.64
C LEU A 24 2.15 -11.23 -3.82
N ALA A 25 0.92 -11.67 -3.56
CA ALA A 25 -0.02 -12.14 -4.58
C ALA A 25 -0.43 -11.03 -5.57
N THR A 26 -0.35 -9.75 -5.18
CA THR A 26 -0.59 -8.63 -6.12
C THR A 26 0.43 -8.54 -7.25
N GLY A 27 1.60 -9.18 -7.09
CA GLY A 27 2.70 -9.10 -8.04
C GLY A 27 3.32 -7.70 -8.15
N ALA A 28 3.19 -6.89 -7.10
CA ALA A 28 3.75 -5.55 -7.04
C ALA A 28 5.28 -5.55 -6.99
N SER A 29 5.84 -4.36 -7.24
CA SER A 29 7.23 -4.03 -7.01
C SER A 29 7.40 -3.26 -5.69
N ALA A 30 8.60 -3.27 -5.12
CA ALA A 30 8.94 -2.45 -3.94
C ALA A 30 8.54 -0.97 -4.08
N ASN A 31 8.69 -0.40 -5.27
CA ASN A 31 8.32 1.00 -5.53
C ASN A 31 6.79 1.22 -5.45
N GLU A 32 5.99 0.29 -5.95
CA GLU A 32 4.52 0.37 -5.88
C GLU A 32 4.04 0.23 -4.44
N LEU A 33 4.65 -0.65 -3.64
CA LEU A 33 4.33 -0.79 -2.22
C LEU A 33 4.73 0.44 -1.40
N ALA A 34 5.91 1.03 -1.67
CA ALA A 34 6.35 2.24 -1.00
C ALA A 34 5.43 3.43 -1.31
N GLU A 35 4.94 3.53 -2.55
CA GLU A 35 3.97 4.56 -2.91
C GLU A 35 2.63 4.33 -2.19
N ALA A 36 2.11 3.10 -2.18
CA ALA A 36 0.88 2.77 -1.46
C ALA A 36 1.02 3.04 0.06
N TRP A 37 2.15 2.69 0.66
CA TRP A 37 2.41 2.97 2.07
C TRP A 37 2.47 4.47 2.36
N ALA A 38 3.09 5.25 1.47
CA ALA A 38 3.10 6.71 1.58
C ALA A 38 1.70 7.32 1.43
N TRP A 39 0.80 6.69 0.67
CA TRP A 39 -0.61 7.10 0.60
C TRP A 39 -1.35 6.85 1.91
N VAL A 40 -1.19 5.65 2.49
CA VAL A 40 -1.83 5.29 3.76
C VAL A 40 -1.33 6.14 4.93
N ASN A 41 -0.05 6.52 4.91
CA ASN A 41 0.57 7.32 5.98
C ASN A 41 0.59 8.82 5.69
N ALA A 42 0.09 9.27 4.53
CA ALA A 42 -0.02 10.70 4.25
C ALA A 42 -1.10 11.27 5.18
N GLU A 43 -0.70 12.07 6.16
CA GLU A 43 -1.65 12.91 6.91
C GLU A 43 -2.40 13.79 5.90
N GLU A 44 -3.73 13.92 6.01
CA GLU A 44 -4.64 14.55 5.04
C GLU A 44 -4.13 15.90 4.47
N ALA A 45 -3.35 16.65 5.25
CA ALA A 45 -2.73 17.91 4.83
C ALA A 45 -1.65 17.77 3.71
N LEU A 46 -0.99 16.62 3.58
CA LEU A 46 0.01 16.34 2.54
C LEU A 46 -0.59 15.62 1.32
N ALA A 47 -1.71 14.93 1.49
CA ALA A 47 -2.43 14.27 0.39
C ALA A 47 -3.16 15.29 -0.51
N ASP A 48 -3.54 16.44 0.04
CA ASP A 48 -4.36 17.47 -0.62
C ASP A 48 -3.59 18.33 -1.66
N GLU A 49 -2.25 18.25 -1.75
CA GLU A 49 -1.43 18.97 -2.76
C GLU A 49 -1.57 18.40 -4.20
N GLY A 50 -2.74 17.88 -4.58
CA GLY A 50 -3.05 17.47 -5.95
C GLY A 50 -2.39 16.17 -6.39
N ARG A 51 -2.07 15.28 -5.45
CA ARG A 51 -1.54 13.95 -5.78
C ARG A 51 -2.65 13.14 -6.46
N PRO A 52 -2.45 12.65 -7.71
CA PRO A 52 -3.48 11.88 -8.40
C PRO A 52 -3.76 10.59 -7.62
N LEU A 53 -5.04 10.30 -7.37
CA LEU A 53 -5.47 9.10 -6.66
C LEU A 53 -4.73 7.86 -7.20
N PRO A 54 -4.26 6.97 -6.31
CA PRO A 54 -3.59 5.77 -6.75
C PRO A 54 -4.55 4.96 -7.62
N THR A 55 -4.05 4.43 -8.74
CA THR A 55 -4.84 3.62 -9.67
C THR A 55 -4.18 2.27 -9.93
N GLY A 56 -4.96 1.29 -10.40
CA GLY A 56 -4.46 -0.03 -10.75
C GLY A 56 -3.93 -0.80 -9.54
N ARG A 57 -2.64 -1.17 -9.57
CA ARG A 57 -2.04 -2.01 -8.53
C ARG A 57 -1.81 -1.26 -7.22
N ILE A 58 -1.44 0.01 -7.30
CA ILE A 58 -1.16 0.85 -6.12
C ILE A 58 -2.45 1.07 -5.33
N ALA A 59 -3.59 1.27 -6.01
CA ALA A 59 -4.90 1.35 -5.37
C ALA A 59 -5.24 0.09 -4.57
N ARG A 60 -5.00 -1.09 -5.15
CA ARG A 60 -5.21 -2.38 -4.44
C ARG A 60 -4.31 -2.53 -3.23
N LEU A 61 -3.08 -2.04 -3.29
CA LEU A 61 -2.18 -2.09 -2.14
C LEU A 61 -2.63 -1.15 -1.04
N VAL A 62 -3.10 0.06 -1.38
CA VAL A 62 -3.67 1.00 -0.39
C VAL A 62 -4.88 0.38 0.30
N ASP A 63 -5.78 -0.24 -0.46
CA ASP A 63 -6.95 -0.96 0.07
C ASP A 63 -6.58 -2.11 1.01
N LEU A 64 -5.55 -2.89 0.67
CA LEU A 64 -5.02 -3.96 1.53
C LEU A 64 -4.38 -3.43 2.83
N LEU A 65 -3.74 -2.26 2.77
CA LEU A 65 -2.99 -1.66 3.88
C LEU A 65 -3.90 -0.84 4.81
N ASP A 66 -4.95 -0.23 4.27
CA ASP A 66 -5.99 0.49 5.01
C ASP A 66 -7.38 -0.03 4.60
N PRO A 67 -7.79 -1.22 5.09
CA PRO A 67 -9.09 -1.80 4.78
C PRO A 67 -10.27 -0.99 5.37
N GLY A 68 -9.99 0.13 6.05
CA GLY A 68 -10.96 1.01 6.68
C GLY A 68 -11.60 2.06 5.76
N GLN A 69 -11.10 2.26 4.54
CA GLN A 69 -11.69 3.22 3.58
C GLN A 69 -12.93 2.69 2.82
N GLU A 70 -13.51 1.55 3.22
CA GLU A 70 -14.86 1.15 2.83
C GLU A 70 -15.89 1.68 3.84
N ASN A 71 -15.94 2.99 4.09
CA ASN A 71 -17.05 3.58 4.85
C ASN A 71 -17.32 5.04 4.49
N GLU A 72 -18.14 5.24 3.46
CA GLU A 72 -19.29 6.17 3.51
C GLU A 72 -20.16 5.92 2.27
N LEU A 73 -21.24 5.14 2.45
CA LEU A 73 -22.40 5.05 1.55
C LEU A 73 -23.49 6.03 2.02
#